data_AF-A0AAD2VMZ3-F1
#
_entry.id   AF-A0AAD2VMZ3-F1
#
_cell.length_a   1.000
_cell.length_b   1.000
_cell.length_c   1.000
_cell.angle_alpha   90.00
_cell.angle_beta   90.00
_cell.angle_gamma   90.00
#
_symmetry.space_group_name_H-M   'P 1'
#
loop_
_entity.id
_entity.type
_entity.pdbx_description
1 polymer ?
#
loop_
_entity_poly.entity_id
_entity_poly.type
_entity_poly.pdbx_seq_one_letter_code
_entity_poly.pdbx_strand_id
1 'polypeptide(L)'
;MSKVFICAAIPDEQAIKEEGAVAVATAIEAGDECRARAKFHWQFLEHYPAAQDCAYKFIVCEDKPGIPRPALDSWDAEYMQENRWDEESASFVPVETESYPMNVTFDKLAPEVQNAVMVKFDTCENITVDMVISAQELLQEDMATFDGHIVEALMKMPEVNTMYPELKLHAIGWVKHKCIPGAKWPEIQAEMRIWKKRREGERKETGKYTSVVDLARARANQQYTENSTGKISPVIAAIHREYKQTWKTLDDELAYALWPGDVDAGNIDGSIHRWAKNEVIDNGREDWKRISASMRKQPDALRYDRQTIFGLV
;
A
#
# COMPACT_ATOMS: atom_id res chain seq x y z
N MET A 1 -23.37 -0.15 -52.63
CA MET A 1 -23.72 0.40 -51.30
C MET A 1 -22.42 0.74 -50.61
N SER A 2 -22.30 1.92 -50.01
CA SER A 2 -21.14 2.23 -49.15
C SER A 2 -21.26 1.43 -47.85
N LYS A 3 -20.12 0.96 -47.37
CA LYS A 3 -19.95 0.29 -46.08
C LYS A 3 -18.97 1.10 -45.24
N VAL A 4 -19.10 1.01 -43.93
CA VAL A 4 -18.16 1.63 -42.98
C VAL A 4 -17.06 0.62 -42.66
N PHE A 5 -15.83 1.08 -42.65
CA PHE A 5 -14.65 0.31 -42.28
C PHE A 5 -13.96 0.99 -41.12
N ILE A 6 -13.53 0.21 -40.14
CA ILE A 6 -12.67 0.66 -39.05
C ILE A 6 -11.24 0.45 -39.49
N CYS A 7 -10.42 1.50 -39.40
CA CYS A 7 -9.05 1.48 -39.84
C CYS A 7 -8.14 1.95 -38.70
N ALA A 8 -7.01 1.27 -38.50
CA ALA A 8 -6.01 1.65 -37.52
C ALA A 8 -4.61 1.62 -38.12
N ALA A 9 -3.80 2.60 -37.72
CA ALA A 9 -2.38 2.68 -38.01
C ALA A 9 -1.64 2.44 -36.70
N ILE A 10 -0.92 1.33 -36.62
CA ILE A 10 -0.20 0.91 -35.41
C ILE A 10 1.31 1.00 -35.70
N PRO A 11 2.05 1.89 -35.03
CA PRO A 11 3.49 1.98 -35.18
C PRO A 11 4.17 0.76 -34.56
N ASP A 12 5.37 0.43 -35.04
CA ASP A 12 6.21 -0.57 -34.39
C ASP A 12 6.88 -0.02 -33.12
N GLU A 13 7.48 -0.91 -32.32
CA GLU A 13 8.13 -0.52 -31.06
C GLU A 13 9.27 0.48 -31.24
N GLN A 14 9.92 0.48 -32.40
CA GLN A 14 11.04 1.37 -32.68
C GLN A 14 10.54 2.80 -32.96
N ALA A 15 9.52 2.95 -33.81
CA ALA A 15 8.88 4.23 -34.10
C ALA A 15 8.28 4.87 -32.84
N ILE A 16 7.73 4.07 -31.92
CA ILE A 16 7.23 4.57 -30.63
C ILE A 16 8.38 5.15 -29.77
N LYS A 17 9.51 4.44 -29.67
CA LYS A 17 10.63 4.81 -28.78
C LYS A 17 11.48 5.96 -29.32
N GLU A 18 11.73 5.99 -30.64
CA GLU A 18 12.69 6.92 -31.25
C GLU A 18 12.00 8.18 -31.79
N GLU A 19 10.79 8.04 -32.31
CA GLU A 19 10.08 9.12 -33.04
C GLU A 19 8.82 9.60 -32.30
N GLY A 20 8.44 8.92 -31.21
CA GLY A 20 7.23 9.25 -30.45
C GLY A 20 5.95 8.95 -31.21
N ALA A 21 5.99 8.00 -32.15
CA ALA A 21 4.87 7.63 -33.00
C ALA A 21 3.69 7.10 -32.16
N VAL A 22 2.47 7.55 -32.49
CA VAL A 22 1.25 7.18 -31.77
C VAL A 22 0.37 6.32 -32.67
N ALA A 23 -0.27 5.31 -32.07
CA ALA A 23 -1.29 4.50 -32.75
C ALA A 23 -2.59 5.30 -32.88
N VAL A 24 -3.18 5.30 -34.08
CA VAL A 24 -4.39 6.07 -34.36
C VAL A 24 -5.40 5.25 -35.14
N ALA A 25 -6.68 5.49 -34.90
CA ALA A 25 -7.77 4.84 -35.59
C ALA A 25 -8.76 5.85 -36.17
N THR A 26 -9.52 5.44 -37.17
CA THR A 26 -10.59 6.22 -37.79
C THR A 26 -11.60 5.27 -38.44
N ALA A 27 -12.82 5.74 -38.67
CA ALA A 27 -13.81 5.01 -39.45
C ALA A 27 -14.04 5.71 -40.79
N ILE A 28 -14.05 4.97 -41.89
CA ILE A 28 -14.23 5.53 -43.24
C ILE A 28 -15.31 4.79 -44.02
N GLU A 29 -16.02 5.52 -44.87
CA GLU A 29 -16.90 4.91 -45.86
C GLU A 29 -16.16 4.55 -47.15
N ALA A 30 -16.38 3.31 -47.62
CA ALA A 30 -15.87 2.81 -48.89
C ALA A 30 -16.79 1.73 -49.49
N GLY A 31 -16.57 1.39 -50.77
CA GLY A 31 -17.36 0.36 -51.46
C GLY A 31 -16.93 -1.08 -51.15
N ASP A 32 -15.65 -1.28 -50.84
CA ASP A 32 -15.03 -2.56 -50.51
C ASP A 32 -13.78 -2.31 -49.64
N GLU A 33 -13.24 -3.37 -49.04
CA GLU A 33 -12.08 -3.28 -48.14
C GLU A 33 -10.81 -2.78 -48.86
N CYS A 34 -10.65 -3.12 -50.14
CA CYS A 34 -9.50 -2.70 -50.94
C CYS A 34 -9.48 -1.18 -51.12
N ARG A 35 -10.64 -0.59 -51.46
CA ARG A 35 -10.83 0.86 -51.55
C ARG A 35 -10.71 1.53 -50.19
N ALA A 36 -11.22 0.90 -49.13
CA ALA A 36 -11.07 1.40 -47.77
C ALA A 36 -9.58 1.50 -47.40
N ARG A 37 -8.81 0.43 -47.63
CA ARG A 37 -7.37 0.39 -47.35
C ARG A 37 -6.58 1.43 -48.13
N ALA A 38 -6.86 1.58 -49.42
CA ALA A 38 -6.20 2.59 -50.24
C ALA A 38 -6.56 4.02 -49.80
N LYS A 39 -7.84 4.29 -49.52
CA LYS A 39 -8.33 5.59 -49.03
C LYS A 39 -7.71 5.93 -47.67
N PHE A 40 -7.70 4.97 -46.74
CA PHE A 40 -7.13 5.13 -45.41
C PHE A 40 -5.63 5.43 -45.47
N HIS A 41 -4.87 4.66 -46.24
CA HIS A 41 -3.42 4.87 -46.37
C HIS A 41 -3.10 6.28 -46.88
N TRP A 42 -3.84 6.74 -47.89
CA TRP A 42 -3.66 8.09 -48.43
C TRP A 42 -4.04 9.18 -47.42
N GLN A 43 -5.20 9.06 -46.77
CA GLN A 43 -5.66 10.01 -45.73
C GLN A 43 -4.72 10.05 -44.53
N PHE A 44 -4.15 8.90 -44.14
CA PHE A 44 -3.19 8.81 -43.04
C PHE A 44 -1.93 9.62 -43.33
N LEU A 45 -1.33 9.44 -44.51
CA LEU A 45 -0.13 10.19 -44.90
C LEU A 45 -0.38 11.69 -45.09
N GLU A 46 -1.58 12.07 -45.52
CA GLU A 46 -1.97 13.49 -45.62
C GLU A 46 -2.09 14.13 -44.23
N HIS A 47 -2.67 13.42 -43.27
CA HIS A 47 -2.88 13.93 -41.91
C HIS A 47 -1.64 13.84 -41.02
N TYR A 48 -0.81 12.80 -41.22
CA TYR A 48 0.41 12.53 -40.47
C TYR A 48 1.62 12.47 -41.43
N PRO A 49 2.06 13.59 -42.01
CA PRO A 49 3.17 13.60 -42.96
C PRO A 49 4.50 13.16 -42.32
N ALA A 50 4.68 13.39 -41.02
CA ALA A 50 5.84 12.93 -40.27
C ALA A 50 5.88 11.39 -40.11
N ALA A 51 4.75 10.70 -40.28
CA ALA A 51 4.67 9.25 -40.19
C ALA A 51 5.17 8.54 -41.47
N GLN A 52 5.58 9.27 -42.50
CA GLN A 52 6.08 8.70 -43.76
C GLN A 52 7.41 7.97 -43.58
N ASP A 53 8.23 8.41 -42.63
CA ASP A 53 9.51 7.79 -42.30
C ASP A 53 9.39 6.70 -41.22
N CYS A 54 8.22 6.61 -40.56
CA CYS A 54 7.92 5.61 -39.54
C CYS A 54 7.37 4.30 -40.14
N ALA A 55 7.67 3.17 -39.50
CA ALA A 55 7.03 1.90 -39.82
C ALA A 55 5.66 1.76 -39.13
N TYR A 56 4.58 1.84 -39.90
CA TYR A 56 3.21 1.62 -39.45
C TYR A 56 2.60 0.35 -40.07
N LYS A 57 1.96 -0.49 -39.24
CA LYS A 57 1.05 -1.56 -39.67
C LYS A 57 -0.35 -0.98 -39.82
N PHE A 58 -0.90 -1.06 -41.03
CA PHE A 58 -2.28 -0.68 -41.30
C PHE A 58 -3.22 -1.86 -41.20
N ILE A 59 -4.26 -1.72 -40.39
CA ILE A 59 -5.31 -2.71 -40.18
C ILE A 59 -6.64 -2.12 -40.63
N VAL A 60 -7.44 -2.92 -41.33
CA VAL A 60 -8.76 -2.52 -41.85
C VAL A 60 -9.74 -3.67 -41.63
N CYS A 61 -10.89 -3.38 -41.03
CA CYS A 61 -11.99 -4.35 -40.90
C CYS A 61 -13.35 -3.69 -41.21
N GLU A 62 -14.29 -4.47 -41.74
CA GLU A 62 -15.66 -4.01 -41.95
C GLU A 62 -16.37 -3.83 -40.60
N ASP A 63 -17.06 -2.70 -40.43
CA ASP A 63 -17.86 -2.43 -39.23
C ASP A 63 -19.02 -3.43 -39.11
N LYS A 64 -19.26 -3.93 -37.89
CA LYS A 64 -20.37 -4.84 -37.59
C LYS A 64 -21.03 -4.43 -36.27
N PRO A 65 -22.33 -4.70 -36.09
CA PRO A 65 -23.02 -4.43 -34.84
C PRO A 65 -22.29 -5.04 -33.64
N GLY A 66 -21.97 -4.21 -32.64
CA GLY A 66 -21.31 -4.63 -31.40
C GLY A 66 -19.79 -4.53 -31.39
N ILE A 67 -19.15 -4.15 -32.51
CA ILE A 67 -17.72 -3.84 -32.53
C ILE A 67 -17.52 -2.38 -32.07
N PRO A 68 -16.52 -2.08 -31.21
CA PRO A 68 -16.13 -0.72 -30.90
C PRO A 68 -15.77 0.02 -32.21
N ARG A 69 -16.26 1.25 -32.38
CA ARG A 69 -16.10 1.99 -33.63
C ARG A 69 -15.70 3.43 -33.34
N PRO A 70 -14.56 3.91 -33.88
CA PRO A 70 -14.18 5.31 -33.76
C PRO A 70 -15.13 6.20 -34.59
N ALA A 71 -15.07 7.50 -34.35
CA ALA A 71 -15.89 8.46 -35.08
C ALA A 71 -15.57 8.45 -36.59
N LEU A 72 -16.60 8.65 -37.42
CA LEU A 72 -16.47 8.65 -38.87
C LEU A 72 -15.63 9.85 -39.33
N ASP A 73 -14.64 9.61 -40.19
CA ASP A 73 -13.69 10.59 -40.74
C ASP A 73 -13.00 11.46 -39.66
N SER A 74 -12.86 10.93 -38.44
CA SER A 74 -12.16 11.56 -37.32
C SER A 74 -11.07 10.64 -36.82
N TRP A 75 -9.92 11.21 -36.47
CA TRP A 75 -8.77 10.48 -35.94
C TRP A 75 -8.87 10.37 -34.42
N ASP A 76 -8.74 9.15 -33.92
CA ASP A 76 -8.79 8.80 -32.51
C ASP A 76 -7.48 8.14 -32.09
N ALA A 77 -6.71 8.81 -31.25
CA ALA A 77 -5.44 8.32 -30.70
C ALA A 77 -5.61 7.51 -29.42
N GLU A 78 -6.80 7.49 -28.83
CA GLU A 78 -7.13 6.76 -27.59
C GLU A 78 -7.80 5.42 -27.89
N TYR A 79 -8.38 5.25 -29.09
CA TYR A 79 -9.05 4.03 -29.51
C TYR A 79 -8.24 2.74 -29.28
N MET A 80 -6.92 2.78 -29.53
CA MET A 80 -6.02 1.63 -29.35
C MET A 80 -5.59 1.40 -27.89
N GLN A 81 -5.93 2.31 -26.97
CA GLN A 81 -5.78 2.13 -25.52
C GLN A 81 -6.99 1.36 -24.97
N GLU A 82 -8.18 1.63 -25.52
CA GLU A 82 -9.43 0.99 -25.12
C GLU A 82 -9.70 -0.33 -25.85
N ASN A 83 -9.08 -0.55 -27.03
CA ASN A 83 -9.37 -1.67 -27.91
C ASN A 83 -8.08 -2.29 -28.46
N ARG A 84 -8.07 -3.62 -28.61
CA ARG A 84 -6.98 -4.36 -29.25
C ARG A 84 -7.46 -5.07 -30.51
N TRP A 85 -6.55 -5.26 -31.46
CA TRP A 85 -6.80 -6.11 -32.61
C TRP A 85 -6.72 -7.59 -32.21
N ASP A 86 -7.77 -8.35 -32.52
CA ASP A 86 -7.78 -9.80 -32.38
C ASP A 86 -7.55 -10.46 -33.74
N GLU A 87 -6.41 -11.15 -33.89
CA GLU A 87 -6.02 -11.81 -35.14
C GLU A 87 -6.92 -13.03 -35.46
N GLU A 88 -7.55 -13.67 -34.45
CA GLU A 88 -8.42 -14.84 -34.66
C GLU A 88 -9.77 -14.45 -35.27
N SER A 89 -10.42 -13.40 -34.74
CA SER A 89 -11.69 -12.89 -35.27
C SER A 89 -11.54 -11.84 -36.36
N ALA A 90 -10.32 -11.37 -36.64
CA ALA A 90 -10.01 -10.25 -37.53
C ALA A 90 -10.88 -9.01 -37.23
N SER A 91 -10.96 -8.66 -35.94
CA SER A 91 -11.82 -7.59 -35.43
C SER A 91 -11.17 -6.89 -34.24
N PHE A 92 -11.61 -5.66 -33.97
CA PHE A 92 -11.29 -4.98 -32.71
C PHE A 92 -12.16 -5.53 -31.58
N VAL A 93 -11.53 -5.76 -30.43
CA VAL A 93 -12.19 -6.16 -29.19
C VAL A 93 -11.77 -5.20 -28.08
N PRO A 94 -12.70 -4.81 -27.17
CA PRO A 94 -12.34 -4.00 -26.02
C PRO A 94 -11.23 -4.66 -25.20
N VAL A 95 -10.27 -3.87 -24.76
CA VAL A 95 -9.31 -4.27 -23.73
C VAL A 95 -10.10 -4.36 -22.43
N GLU A 96 -10.09 -5.53 -21.80
CA GLU A 96 -10.63 -5.67 -20.45
C GLU A 96 -9.76 -4.81 -19.54
N THR A 97 -10.33 -3.70 -19.08
CA THR A 97 -9.70 -2.88 -18.04
C THR A 97 -9.75 -3.71 -16.77
N GLU A 98 -8.61 -4.23 -16.33
CA GLU A 98 -8.45 -4.65 -14.94
C GLU A 98 -8.86 -3.48 -14.06
N SER A 99 -10.04 -3.57 -13.45
CA SER A 99 -10.54 -2.55 -12.55
C SER A 99 -9.51 -2.38 -11.44
N TYR A 100 -8.96 -1.18 -11.29
CA TYR A 100 -8.10 -0.85 -10.15
C TYR A 100 -8.71 -1.42 -8.87
N PRO A 101 -7.95 -2.18 -8.06
CA PRO A 101 -8.51 -2.85 -6.90
C PRO A 101 -9.19 -1.79 -6.05
N MET A 102 -10.51 -1.91 -5.91
CA MET A 102 -11.25 -1.03 -5.00
C MET A 102 -10.82 -1.40 -3.58
N ASN A 103 -9.97 -0.55 -3.01
CA ASN A 103 -9.47 -0.75 -1.66
C ASN A 103 -10.62 -0.52 -0.68
N VAL A 104 -10.89 -1.52 0.16
CA VAL A 104 -11.86 -1.48 1.23
C VAL A 104 -11.17 -1.02 2.51
N THR A 105 -11.81 -0.10 3.25
CA THR A 105 -11.31 0.33 4.55
C THR A 105 -11.50 -0.80 5.58
N PHE A 106 -10.40 -1.42 6.04
CA PHE A 106 -10.43 -2.54 6.97
C PHE A 106 -11.23 -2.25 8.26
N ASP A 107 -11.07 -1.07 8.86
CA ASP A 107 -11.75 -0.68 10.10
C ASP A 107 -13.28 -0.58 9.98
N LYS A 108 -13.81 -0.47 8.75
CA LYS A 108 -15.26 -0.40 8.51
C LYS A 108 -15.89 -1.78 8.35
N LEU A 109 -15.09 -2.84 8.24
CA LEU A 109 -15.58 -4.20 8.14
C LEU A 109 -16.12 -4.69 9.49
N ALA A 110 -17.08 -5.62 9.44
CA ALA A 110 -17.52 -6.31 10.66
C ALA A 110 -16.34 -7.11 11.28
N PRO A 111 -16.25 -7.21 12.62
CA PRO A 111 -15.13 -7.89 13.29
C PRO A 111 -14.88 -9.33 12.81
N GLU A 112 -15.95 -10.06 12.47
CA GLU A 112 -15.88 -11.41 11.91
C GLU A 112 -15.17 -11.41 10.55
N VAL A 113 -15.52 -10.44 9.69
CA VAL A 113 -14.93 -10.28 8.36
C VAL A 113 -13.48 -9.80 8.46
N GLN A 114 -13.17 -8.89 9.39
CA GLN A 114 -11.79 -8.49 9.69
C GLN A 114 -10.93 -9.69 10.07
N ASN A 115 -11.42 -10.53 10.98
CA ASN A 115 -10.71 -11.73 11.43
C ASN A 115 -10.56 -12.74 10.29
N ALA A 116 -11.60 -12.94 9.47
CA ALA A 116 -11.53 -13.85 8.33
C ALA A 116 -10.52 -13.37 7.26
N VAL A 117 -10.49 -12.07 6.95
CA VAL A 117 -9.50 -11.47 6.05
C VAL A 117 -8.08 -11.70 6.57
N MET A 118 -7.85 -11.40 7.85
CA MET A 118 -6.55 -11.60 8.48
C MET A 118 -6.13 -13.07 8.51
N VAL A 119 -7.05 -13.99 8.79
CA VAL A 119 -6.76 -15.43 8.80
C VAL A 119 -6.43 -15.90 7.40
N LYS A 120 -7.18 -15.50 6.37
CA LYS A 120 -7.02 -16.04 5.02
C LYS A 120 -5.82 -15.43 4.28
N PHE A 121 -5.55 -14.14 4.50
CA PHE A 121 -4.58 -13.37 3.71
C PHE A 121 -3.37 -12.85 4.51
N ASP A 122 -3.35 -13.04 5.83
CA ASP A 122 -2.25 -12.60 6.71
C ASP A 122 -1.94 -11.10 6.60
N THR A 123 -2.97 -10.29 6.35
CA THR A 123 -2.85 -8.83 6.23
C THR A 123 -4.07 -8.11 6.79
N CYS A 124 -3.85 -6.88 7.24
CA CYS A 124 -4.87 -5.89 7.55
C CYS A 124 -4.77 -4.63 6.67
N GLU A 125 -3.87 -4.65 5.68
CA GLU A 125 -3.57 -3.52 4.78
C GLU A 125 -3.94 -3.84 3.33
N ASN A 126 -4.27 -2.81 2.55
CA ASN A 126 -4.58 -2.90 1.11
C ASN A 126 -5.65 -3.95 0.78
N ILE A 127 -6.69 -4.03 1.62
CA ILE A 127 -7.76 -5.01 1.47
C ILE A 127 -8.57 -4.70 0.21
N THR A 128 -8.68 -5.67 -0.70
CA THR A 128 -9.50 -5.53 -1.91
C THR A 128 -10.91 -6.09 -1.70
N VAL A 129 -11.84 -5.73 -2.60
CA VAL A 129 -13.20 -6.30 -2.60
C VAL A 129 -13.16 -7.83 -2.72
N ASP A 130 -12.30 -8.38 -3.57
CA ASP A 130 -12.19 -9.84 -3.76
C ASP A 130 -11.72 -10.55 -2.49
N MET A 131 -10.79 -9.93 -1.74
CA MET A 131 -10.36 -10.46 -0.44
C MET A 131 -11.52 -10.48 0.56
N VAL A 132 -12.37 -9.45 0.56
CA VAL A 132 -13.56 -9.40 1.42
C VAL A 132 -14.57 -10.47 1.03
N ILE A 133 -14.82 -10.66 -0.27
CA ILE A 133 -15.72 -11.73 -0.78
C ILE A 133 -15.21 -13.09 -0.32
N SER A 134 -13.93 -13.37 -0.55
CA SER A 134 -13.33 -14.66 -0.17
C SER A 134 -13.27 -14.89 1.34
N ALA A 135 -13.17 -13.83 2.14
CA ALA A 135 -13.29 -13.89 3.59
C ALA A 135 -14.73 -14.14 4.05
N GLN A 136 -15.74 -13.61 3.35
CA GLN A 136 -17.14 -13.88 3.63
C GLN A 136 -17.54 -15.30 3.28
N GLU A 137 -17.02 -15.86 2.18
CA GLU A 137 -17.18 -17.29 1.85
C GLU A 137 -16.66 -18.19 2.97
N LEU A 138 -15.50 -17.84 3.55
CA LEU A 138 -14.94 -18.56 4.70
C LEU A 138 -15.91 -18.59 5.89
N LEU A 139 -16.61 -17.49 6.15
CA LEU A 139 -17.57 -17.36 7.24
C LEU A 139 -18.89 -18.10 6.99
N GLN A 140 -19.21 -18.43 5.74
CA GLN A 140 -20.49 -19.04 5.36
C GLN A 140 -20.34 -20.54 5.08
N GLU A 141 -19.39 -20.92 4.23
CA GLU A 141 -19.27 -22.27 3.68
C GLU A 141 -18.14 -23.05 4.35
N ASP A 142 -17.01 -22.40 4.66
CA ASP A 142 -15.79 -23.06 5.13
C ASP A 142 -15.54 -22.93 6.64
N MET A 143 -16.57 -22.65 7.43
CA MET A 143 -16.42 -22.49 8.90
C MET A 143 -15.92 -23.77 9.61
N ALA A 144 -16.10 -24.95 9.00
CA ALA A 144 -15.60 -26.22 9.53
C ALA A 144 -14.11 -26.46 9.26
N THR A 145 -13.47 -25.60 8.46
CA THR A 145 -12.04 -25.69 8.17
C THR A 145 -11.20 -25.19 9.35
N PHE A 146 -9.89 -25.45 9.29
CA PHE A 146 -8.95 -24.92 10.26
C PHE A 146 -9.02 -23.40 10.39
N ASP A 147 -9.03 -22.70 9.25
CA ASP A 147 -9.10 -21.23 9.21
C ASP A 147 -10.44 -20.74 9.79
N GLY A 148 -11.56 -21.41 9.47
CA GLY A 148 -12.85 -21.14 10.09
C GLY A 148 -12.82 -21.28 11.62
N HIS A 149 -12.17 -22.33 12.12
CA HIS A 149 -11.98 -22.54 13.56
C HIS A 149 -11.03 -21.52 14.22
N ILE A 150 -10.05 -20.96 13.50
CA ILE A 150 -9.23 -19.84 14.01
C ILE A 150 -10.09 -18.59 14.17
N VAL A 151 -10.92 -18.27 13.16
CA VAL A 151 -11.84 -17.13 13.22
C VAL A 151 -12.83 -17.29 14.38
N GLU A 152 -13.40 -18.49 14.56
CA GLU A 152 -14.29 -18.79 15.67
C GLU A 152 -13.58 -18.60 17.03
N ALA A 153 -12.35 -19.09 17.18
CA ALA A 153 -11.57 -18.94 18.41
C ALA A 153 -11.31 -17.46 18.74
N LEU A 154 -10.97 -16.62 17.75
CA LEU A 154 -10.82 -15.17 17.91
C LEU A 154 -12.12 -14.52 18.38
N MET A 155 -13.26 -14.88 17.77
CA MET A 155 -14.57 -14.35 18.17
C MET A 155 -14.95 -14.75 19.61
N LYS A 156 -14.52 -15.94 20.08
CA LYS A 156 -14.68 -16.38 21.47
C LYS A 156 -13.63 -15.81 22.44
N MET A 157 -12.71 -14.97 21.95
CA MET A 157 -11.68 -14.31 22.75
C MET A 157 -11.72 -12.79 22.56
N PRO A 158 -12.70 -12.08 23.15
CA PRO A 158 -12.84 -10.63 22.98
C PRO A 158 -11.59 -9.86 23.40
N GLU A 159 -10.84 -10.37 24.39
CA GLU A 159 -9.58 -9.77 24.86
C GLU A 159 -8.48 -9.75 23.79
N VAL A 160 -8.47 -10.73 22.88
CA VAL A 160 -7.55 -10.78 21.73
C VAL A 160 -8.17 -10.07 20.54
N ASN A 161 -9.48 -10.24 20.33
CA ASN A 161 -10.20 -9.66 19.20
C ASN A 161 -10.23 -8.11 19.21
N THR A 162 -10.19 -7.52 20.41
CA THR A 162 -10.14 -6.06 20.61
C THR A 162 -8.71 -5.48 20.55
N MET A 163 -7.68 -6.32 20.40
CA MET A 163 -6.31 -5.85 20.19
C MET A 163 -6.14 -5.24 18.79
N TYR A 164 -5.07 -4.45 18.63
CA TYR A 164 -4.66 -3.92 17.34
C TYR A 164 -4.51 -5.03 16.28
N PRO A 165 -4.90 -4.79 15.02
CA PRO A 165 -4.86 -5.79 13.95
C PRO A 165 -3.50 -6.48 13.79
N GLU A 166 -2.41 -5.74 13.91
CA GLU A 166 -1.05 -6.28 13.80
C GLU A 166 -0.77 -7.29 14.92
N LEU A 167 -1.26 -7.01 16.12
CA LEU A 167 -1.13 -7.93 17.26
C LEU A 167 -1.99 -9.17 17.10
N LYS A 168 -3.16 -9.03 16.47
CA LYS A 168 -4.02 -10.16 16.09
C LYS A 168 -3.35 -11.03 15.03
N LEU A 169 -2.67 -10.46 14.03
CA LEU A 169 -1.88 -11.21 13.03
C LEU A 169 -0.80 -12.05 13.71
N HIS A 170 -0.06 -11.49 14.68
CA HIS A 170 0.90 -12.27 15.45
C HIS A 170 0.27 -13.44 16.23
N ALA A 171 -0.94 -13.27 16.76
CA ALA A 171 -1.66 -14.34 17.44
C ALA A 171 -2.11 -15.45 16.45
N ILE A 172 -2.60 -15.04 15.27
CA ILE A 172 -2.99 -15.95 14.19
C ILE A 172 -1.78 -16.73 13.70
N GLY A 173 -0.66 -16.05 13.39
CA GLY A 173 0.59 -16.69 12.96
C GLY A 173 1.13 -17.67 14.00
N TRP A 174 1.05 -17.34 15.30
CA TRP A 174 1.39 -18.28 16.37
C TRP A 174 0.53 -19.54 16.32
N VAL A 175 -0.79 -19.39 16.24
CA VAL A 175 -1.72 -20.52 16.20
C VAL A 175 -1.51 -21.37 14.96
N LYS A 176 -1.36 -20.77 13.77
CA LYS A 176 -1.10 -21.49 12.53
C LYS A 176 0.20 -22.31 12.59
N HIS A 177 1.19 -21.84 13.35
CA HIS A 177 2.44 -22.55 13.54
C HIS A 177 2.39 -23.64 14.63
N LYS A 178 1.61 -23.45 15.70
CA LYS A 178 1.56 -24.36 16.86
C LYS A 178 0.47 -25.41 16.79
N CYS A 179 -0.67 -25.07 16.20
CA CYS A 179 -1.79 -25.99 16.06
C CYS A 179 -1.64 -26.82 14.79
N ILE A 180 -2.07 -28.08 14.86
CA ILE A 180 -2.20 -28.92 13.67
C ILE A 180 -3.38 -28.43 12.81
N PRO A 181 -3.35 -28.57 11.48
CA PRO A 181 -4.45 -28.16 10.61
C PRO A 181 -5.81 -28.84 10.87
N GLY A 182 -5.88 -29.87 11.73
CA GLY A 182 -7.14 -30.49 12.16
C GLY A 182 -7.67 -29.99 13.51
N ALA A 183 -6.95 -29.05 14.15
CA ALA A 183 -7.31 -28.57 15.48
C ALA A 183 -8.61 -27.74 15.42
N LYS A 184 -9.49 -27.97 16.40
CA LYS A 184 -10.76 -27.25 16.51
C LYS A 184 -10.61 -25.99 17.34
N TRP A 185 -11.59 -25.09 17.24
CA TRP A 185 -11.56 -23.80 17.92
C TRP A 185 -11.24 -23.89 19.44
N PRO A 186 -11.66 -24.90 20.24
CA PRO A 186 -11.31 -24.94 21.66
C PRO A 186 -9.81 -25.19 21.92
N GLU A 187 -9.17 -26.02 21.09
CA GLU A 187 -7.74 -26.30 21.16
C GLU A 187 -6.92 -25.08 20.73
N ILE A 188 -7.34 -24.46 19.62
CA ILE A 188 -6.78 -23.19 19.14
C ILE A 188 -6.90 -22.10 20.21
N GLN A 189 -8.06 -22.00 20.86
CA GLN A 189 -8.30 -21.04 21.93
C GLN A 189 -7.40 -21.29 23.14
N ALA A 190 -7.07 -22.56 23.45
CA ALA A 190 -6.12 -22.89 24.51
C ALA A 190 -4.71 -22.41 24.17
N GLU A 191 -4.23 -22.66 22.94
CA GLU A 191 -2.93 -22.17 22.46
C GLU A 191 -2.85 -20.64 22.42
N MET A 192 -3.93 -19.98 22.01
CA MET A 192 -3.98 -18.52 21.97
C MET A 192 -3.93 -17.91 23.38
N ARG A 193 -4.47 -18.58 24.41
CA ARG A 193 -4.27 -18.19 25.82
C ARG A 193 -2.82 -18.38 26.27
N ILE A 194 -2.14 -19.43 25.82
CA ILE A 194 -0.71 -19.66 26.12
C ILE A 194 0.13 -18.54 25.51
N TRP A 195 -0.10 -18.20 24.24
CA TRP A 195 0.53 -17.06 23.58
C TRP A 195 0.35 -15.76 24.35
N LYS A 196 -0.89 -15.46 24.78
CA LYS A 196 -1.19 -14.26 25.55
C LYS A 196 -0.41 -14.22 26.87
N LYS A 197 -0.40 -15.32 27.65
CA LYS A 197 0.34 -15.42 28.91
C LYS A 197 1.84 -15.24 28.71
N ARG A 198 2.41 -15.82 27.64
CA ARG A 198 3.82 -15.66 27.29
C ARG A 198 4.16 -14.20 27.03
N ARG A 199 3.37 -13.52 26.18
CA ARG A 199 3.53 -12.09 25.90
C ARG A 199 3.41 -11.24 27.17
N GLU A 200 2.44 -11.53 28.03
CA GLU A 200 2.29 -10.81 29.31
C GLU A 200 3.46 -11.07 30.27
N GLY A 201 4.03 -12.28 30.25
CA GLY A 201 5.25 -12.64 30.96
C GLY A 201 6.47 -11.88 30.43
N GLU A 202 6.66 -11.86 29.11
CA GLU A 202 7.71 -11.10 28.43
C GLU A 202 7.59 -9.60 28.76
N ARG A 203 6.38 -9.02 28.74
CA ARG A 203 6.12 -7.63 29.19
C ARG A 203 6.49 -7.38 30.66
N LYS A 204 6.31 -8.38 31.54
CA LYS A 204 6.66 -8.28 32.96
C LYS A 204 8.15 -8.49 33.22
N GLU A 205 8.84 -9.29 32.39
CA GLU A 205 10.29 -9.46 32.43
C GLU A 205 11.03 -8.26 31.85
N THR A 206 10.59 -7.70 30.72
CA THR A 206 11.06 -6.39 30.24
C THR A 206 10.61 -5.25 31.17
N GLY A 207 9.57 -5.48 31.98
CA GLY A 207 9.11 -4.61 33.06
C GLY A 207 9.95 -4.66 34.35
N LYS A 208 10.90 -5.60 34.49
CA LYS A 208 12.00 -5.49 35.48
C LYS A 208 13.11 -4.59 34.92
N TYR A 209 12.72 -3.40 34.50
CA TYR A 209 13.67 -2.36 34.14
C TYR A 209 14.06 -1.65 35.44
N THR A 210 15.35 -1.62 35.78
CA THR A 210 15.88 -0.67 36.76
C THR A 210 15.44 0.72 36.32
N SER A 211 14.49 1.29 37.06
CA SER A 211 13.90 2.59 36.77
C SER A 211 15.00 3.64 36.65
N VAL A 212 14.81 4.66 35.80
CA VAL A 212 15.67 5.84 35.76
C VAL A 212 15.81 6.44 37.17
N VAL A 213 14.82 6.26 38.04
CA VAL A 213 14.84 6.64 39.47
C VAL A 213 15.79 5.77 40.28
N ASP A 214 15.86 4.46 40.02
CA ASP A 214 16.79 3.54 40.70
C ASP A 214 18.22 3.72 40.19
N LEU A 215 18.38 3.95 38.89
CA LEU A 215 19.65 4.32 38.26
C LEU A 215 20.13 5.71 38.73
N ALA A 216 19.22 6.67 38.88
CA ALA A 216 19.50 7.99 39.47
C ALA A 216 19.79 7.90 40.97
N ARG A 217 19.14 7.00 41.72
CA ARG A 217 19.44 6.75 43.13
C ARG A 217 20.82 6.11 43.31
N ALA A 218 21.19 5.18 42.43
CA ALA A 218 22.53 4.59 42.40
C ALA A 218 23.61 5.62 42.02
N ARG A 219 23.34 6.48 41.03
CA ARG A 219 24.24 7.58 40.62
C ARG A 219 24.33 8.69 41.67
N ALA A 220 23.23 9.04 42.33
CA ALA A 220 23.22 10.00 43.42
C ALA A 220 24.05 9.50 44.60
N ASN A 221 23.92 8.22 44.97
CA ASN A 221 24.74 7.61 46.03
C ASN A 221 26.24 7.55 45.69
N GLN A 222 26.62 7.50 44.39
CA GLN A 222 28.01 7.65 43.95
C GLN A 222 28.47 9.12 43.97
N GLN A 223 27.59 10.07 43.68
CA GLN A 223 27.87 11.50 43.67
C GLN A 223 27.93 12.12 45.08
N TYR A 224 27.27 11.56 46.10
CA TYR A 224 27.37 12.05 47.48
C TYR A 224 28.76 11.87 48.13
N THR A 225 29.62 11.04 47.54
CA THR A 225 31.03 10.91 47.96
C THR A 225 31.95 11.95 47.32
N GLU A 226 31.52 12.61 46.25
CA GLU A 226 32.35 13.58 45.52
C GLU A 226 31.54 14.84 45.21
N ASN A 227 31.85 15.90 45.96
CA ASN A 227 31.54 17.30 45.68
C ASN A 227 30.35 17.91 46.44
N SER A 228 30.78 18.46 47.57
CA SER A 228 30.20 19.56 48.31
C SER A 228 29.80 20.76 47.43
N THR A 229 28.79 21.48 47.92
CA THR A 229 28.41 22.89 47.65
C THR A 229 27.80 23.27 46.28
N GLY A 230 26.47 23.46 46.29
CA GLY A 230 25.74 24.27 45.28
C GLY A 230 24.25 23.95 45.12
N LYS A 231 23.37 24.53 45.95
CA LYS A 231 21.89 24.57 45.78
C LYS A 231 21.51 25.02 44.34
N ILE A 232 20.45 24.56 43.64
CA ILE A 232 18.99 24.63 43.92
C ILE A 232 18.20 23.60 43.03
N SER A 233 17.06 23.14 43.58
CA SER A 233 15.95 22.22 43.19
C SER A 233 15.43 22.03 41.74
N PRO A 234 14.68 20.92 41.49
CA PRO A 234 14.27 20.45 40.17
C PRO A 234 12.88 20.97 39.75
N VAL A 235 12.79 21.43 38.51
CA VAL A 235 11.54 21.50 37.76
C VAL A 235 11.72 20.53 36.59
N ILE A 236 10.76 19.64 36.39
CA ILE A 236 10.69 18.75 35.21
C ILE A 236 10.58 19.68 33.99
N ALA A 237 11.73 20.04 33.43
CA ALA A 237 11.80 20.79 32.20
C ALA A 237 11.48 19.82 31.08
N ALA A 238 10.34 20.03 30.41
CA ALA A 238 10.17 19.52 29.06
C ALA A 238 11.43 19.90 28.28
N ILE A 239 12.19 18.89 27.82
CA ILE A 239 13.48 19.07 27.16
C ILE A 239 13.21 19.96 25.93
N HIS A 240 13.59 21.24 26.04
CA HIS A 240 13.42 22.20 24.97
C HIS A 240 14.37 21.84 23.84
N ARG A 241 13.88 21.86 22.60
CA ARG A 241 14.73 21.78 21.42
C ARG A 241 15.72 22.95 21.41
N GLU A 242 17.00 22.67 21.24
CA GLU A 242 18.03 23.71 21.10
C GLU A 242 18.03 24.38 19.71
N TYR A 243 17.24 23.85 18.76
CA TYR A 243 17.12 24.35 17.39
C TYR A 243 15.68 24.69 17.03
N LYS A 244 15.52 25.61 16.07
CA LYS A 244 14.21 25.99 15.53
C LYS A 244 13.62 24.84 14.70
N GLN A 245 12.43 24.37 15.08
CA GLN A 245 11.73 23.34 14.35
C GLN A 245 11.26 23.87 12.98
N THR A 246 11.65 23.15 11.93
CA THR A 246 11.24 23.33 10.53
C THR A 246 10.62 22.03 10.04
N TRP A 247 9.96 22.05 8.87
CA TRP A 247 9.42 20.83 8.26
C TRP A 247 10.51 19.78 8.02
N LYS A 248 11.71 20.21 7.62
CA LYS A 248 12.86 19.31 7.44
C LYS A 248 13.28 18.62 8.75
N THR A 249 13.39 19.37 9.84
CA THR A 249 13.76 18.78 11.14
C THR A 249 12.62 17.96 11.75
N LEU A 250 11.36 18.25 11.40
CA LEU A 250 10.22 17.42 11.79
C LEU A 250 10.27 16.07 11.06
N ASP A 251 10.57 16.10 9.76
CA ASP A 251 10.75 14.91 8.93
C ASP A 251 11.89 14.01 9.43
N ASP A 252 12.99 14.62 9.88
CA ASP A 252 14.09 13.95 10.54
C ASP A 252 13.65 13.28 11.87
N GLU A 253 12.91 14.00 12.73
CA GLU A 253 12.39 13.46 14.00
C GLU A 253 11.39 12.32 13.79
N LEU A 254 10.54 12.41 12.76
CA LEU A 254 9.63 11.33 12.36
C LEU A 254 10.39 10.10 11.88
N ALA A 255 11.48 10.30 11.15
CA ALA A 255 12.32 9.20 10.68
C ALA A 255 13.07 8.53 11.84
N TYR A 256 13.47 9.27 12.88
CA TYR A 256 14.05 8.68 14.10
C TYR A 256 13.03 7.85 14.88
N ALA A 257 11.77 8.29 14.94
CA ALA A 257 10.71 7.56 15.64
C ALA A 257 10.39 6.20 15.02
N LEU A 258 10.69 6.01 13.73
CA LEU A 258 10.54 4.73 13.01
C LEU A 258 11.70 3.74 13.25
N TRP A 259 12.67 4.10 14.08
CA TRP A 259 13.79 3.23 14.41
C TRP A 259 13.30 1.93 15.09
N PRO A 260 13.80 0.74 14.68
CA PRO A 260 13.29 -0.54 15.19
C PRO A 260 13.57 -0.87 16.68
N GLY A 261 14.21 0.02 17.44
CA GLY A 261 14.57 -0.17 18.85
C GLY A 261 14.15 1.00 19.74
N ASP A 262 14.45 0.93 21.04
CA ASP A 262 14.13 2.02 21.97
C ASP A 262 14.95 3.27 21.63
N VAL A 263 14.26 4.36 21.28
CA VAL A 263 14.89 5.66 21.03
C VAL A 263 14.64 6.58 22.21
N ASP A 264 15.72 7.09 22.81
CA ASP A 264 15.65 8.17 23.78
C ASP A 264 15.34 9.49 23.05
N ALA A 265 14.09 9.96 23.16
CA ALA A 265 13.69 11.26 22.59
C ALA A 265 14.56 12.43 23.13
N GLY A 266 15.14 12.29 24.32
CA GLY A 266 16.06 13.27 24.89
C GLY A 266 17.46 13.27 24.27
N ASN A 267 17.90 12.15 23.68
CA ASN A 267 19.26 12.00 23.16
C ASN A 267 19.31 11.05 21.93
N ILE A 268 19.31 11.64 20.73
CA ILE A 268 19.36 10.88 19.47
C ILE A 268 20.80 10.48 19.17
N ASP A 269 21.09 9.18 19.20
CA ASP A 269 22.40 8.64 18.85
C ASP A 269 22.74 8.86 17.37
N GLY A 270 24.02 9.10 17.07
CA GLY A 270 24.48 9.35 15.70
C GLY A 270 24.34 8.16 14.75
N SER A 271 24.12 6.94 15.25
CA SER A 271 23.75 5.77 14.45
C SER A 271 22.29 5.81 13.99
N ILE A 272 21.38 6.22 14.88
CA ILE A 272 19.95 6.41 14.57
C ILE A 272 19.78 7.50 13.51
N HIS A 273 20.52 8.61 13.66
CA HIS A 273 20.53 9.69 12.66
C HIS A 273 20.93 9.19 11.25
N ARG A 274 22.01 8.40 11.17
CA ARG A 274 22.52 7.87 9.89
C ARG A 274 21.56 6.88 9.26
N TRP A 275 20.96 6.00 10.05
CA TRP A 275 19.96 5.06 9.55
C TRP A 275 18.70 5.76 9.09
N ALA A 276 18.16 6.69 9.87
CA ALA A 276 16.94 7.39 9.49
C ALA A 276 17.10 8.15 8.17
N LYS A 277 18.28 8.75 7.95
CA LYS A 277 18.58 9.39 6.67
C LYS A 277 18.64 8.39 5.52
N ASN A 278 19.42 7.32 5.65
CA ASN A 278 19.67 6.40 4.55
C ASN A 278 18.51 5.45 4.28
N GLU A 279 17.92 4.88 5.33
CA GLU A 279 16.94 3.78 5.24
C GLU A 279 15.49 4.27 5.23
N VAL A 280 15.22 5.49 5.70
CA VAL A 280 13.85 6.02 5.78
C VAL A 280 13.63 7.17 4.81
N ILE A 281 14.46 8.21 4.88
CA ILE A 281 14.28 9.43 4.08
C ILE A 281 14.75 9.22 2.64
N ASP A 282 16.01 8.82 2.45
CA ASP A 282 16.63 8.68 1.12
C ASP A 282 16.01 7.52 0.33
N ASN A 283 15.70 6.40 0.99
CA ASN A 283 14.95 5.27 0.42
C ASN A 283 13.45 5.58 0.23
N GLY A 284 12.96 6.71 0.75
CA GLY A 284 11.59 7.18 0.55
C GLY A 284 10.52 6.21 1.07
N ARG A 285 10.73 5.67 2.28
CA ARG A 285 9.85 4.71 2.94
C ARG A 285 8.41 5.24 3.03
N GLU A 286 7.43 4.40 2.67
CA GLU A 286 6.05 4.85 2.47
C GLU A 286 5.32 5.23 3.76
N ASP A 287 5.60 4.54 4.87
CA ASP A 287 5.05 4.86 6.20
C ASP A 287 5.51 6.25 6.67
N TRP A 288 6.80 6.56 6.55
CA TRP A 288 7.35 7.88 6.82
C TRP A 288 6.72 8.95 5.93
N LYS A 289 6.61 8.71 4.61
CA LYS A 289 5.97 9.65 3.67
C LYS A 289 4.52 9.93 4.06
N ARG A 290 3.77 8.90 4.47
CA ARG A 290 2.38 9.01 4.89
C ARG A 290 2.24 9.85 6.17
N ILE A 291 3.08 9.58 7.18
CA ILE A 291 3.06 10.32 8.45
C ILE A 291 3.49 11.78 8.21
N SER A 292 4.57 11.98 7.45
CA SER A 292 5.06 13.29 7.04
C SER A 292 4.00 14.10 6.26
N ALA A 293 3.28 13.48 5.33
CA ALA A 293 2.16 14.11 4.61
C ALA A 293 0.97 14.44 5.53
N SER A 294 0.70 13.59 6.53
CA SER A 294 -0.34 13.84 7.54
C SER A 294 0.02 15.02 8.44
N MET A 295 1.27 15.10 8.90
CA MET A 295 1.76 16.21 9.74
C MET A 295 1.68 17.55 9.02
N ARG A 296 1.92 17.60 7.71
CA ARG A 296 1.80 18.84 6.93
C ARG A 296 0.36 19.37 6.83
N LYS A 297 -0.65 18.52 7.05
CA LYS A 297 -2.06 18.94 7.10
C LYS A 297 -2.45 19.53 8.45
N GLN A 298 -1.62 19.37 9.48
CA GLN A 298 -1.89 19.90 10.82
C GLN A 298 -1.23 21.27 10.99
N PRO A 299 -2.01 22.33 11.32
CA PRO A 299 -1.50 23.69 11.41
C PRO A 299 -0.49 23.88 12.57
N ASP A 300 -0.57 23.04 13.61
CA ASP A 300 0.28 23.12 14.79
C ASP A 300 1.38 22.03 14.85
N ALA A 301 1.60 21.24 13.79
CA ALA A 301 2.59 20.15 13.81
C ALA A 301 4.02 20.62 14.12
N LEU A 302 4.38 21.84 13.71
CA LEU A 302 5.68 22.46 14.02
C LEU A 302 5.80 22.96 15.48
N ARG A 303 4.76 22.79 16.30
CA ARG A 303 4.76 23.13 17.73
C ARG A 303 4.79 21.90 18.63
N TYR A 304 4.58 20.71 18.08
CA TYR A 304 4.66 19.47 18.86
C TYR A 304 6.06 19.28 19.37
N ASP A 305 6.20 18.99 20.66
CA ASP A 305 7.46 18.58 21.25
C ASP A 305 7.88 17.20 20.75
N ARG A 306 9.15 16.86 20.91
CA ARG A 306 9.71 15.64 20.33
C ARG A 306 9.09 14.38 20.94
N GLN A 307 8.69 14.42 22.21
CA GLN A 307 8.05 13.29 22.87
C GLN A 307 6.65 13.04 22.29
N THR A 308 5.91 14.11 22.00
CA THR A 308 4.63 13.99 21.28
C THR A 308 4.82 13.39 19.89
N ILE A 309 5.85 13.79 19.13
CA ILE A 309 6.12 13.23 17.80
C ILE A 309 6.43 11.74 17.84
N PHE A 310 7.24 11.31 18.82
CA PHE A 310 7.60 9.90 19.00
C PHE A 310 6.42 9.04 19.49
N GLY A 311 5.42 9.64 20.12
CA GLY A 311 4.18 8.95 20.48
C GLY A 311 3.12 8.91 19.36
N LEU A 312 3.34 9.62 18.25
CA LEU A 312 2.44 9.65 17.09
C LEU A 312 2.79 8.62 16.01
N VAL A 313 3.99 8.05 16.09
CA VAL A 313 4.52 6.98 15.22
C VAL A 313 4.38 5.65 15.93
#